data_AF-A0A447RV89-F1
#
_entry.id   AF-A0A447RV89-F1
#
_cell.length_a   1.000
_cell.length_b   1.000
_cell.length_c   1.000
_cell.angle_alpha   90.00
_cell.angle_beta   90.00
_cell.angle_gamma   90.00
#
_symmetry.space_group_name_H-M   'P 1'
#
loop_
_entity.id
_entity.type
_entity.pdbx_description
1 polymer ?
#
loop_
_entity_poly.entity_id
_entity_poly.type
_entity_poly.pdbx_seq_one_letter_code
_entity_poly.pdbx_strand_id
1 'polypeptide(L)'
;MPSASWSRRRSIAAWSTRGWRQRRRTGSTRKNRLADWLQTLPPQTGIIAVTDARARHVLQACELLHIPVPEKLCVIGIDNEELTRYLSRVALSSVAQGTRQMGYQAAKLLHRLLNNEALPLQRQLIPPMRVVERRSTGLPVVKRSLRDTGDALHSQQCLQRHQGGTGARRRGHLSL
;
A
#
# COMPACT_ATOMS: atom_id res chain seq x y z
N MET A 1 -9.24 15.38 -24.12
CA MET A 1 -8.55 14.52 -23.14
C MET A 1 -9.23 14.69 -21.80
N PRO A 2 -9.76 13.63 -21.14
CA PRO A 2 -10.54 13.82 -19.93
C PRO A 2 -9.60 14.15 -18.76
N SER A 3 -9.88 15.29 -18.14
CA SER A 3 -9.23 15.82 -16.95
C SER A 3 -9.52 14.93 -15.74
N ALA A 4 -8.47 14.39 -15.13
CA ALA A 4 -8.58 13.68 -13.85
C ALA A 4 -8.88 14.70 -12.74
N SER A 5 -10.12 14.75 -12.28
CA SER A 5 -10.52 15.52 -11.10
C SER A 5 -10.13 14.74 -9.84
N TRP A 6 -9.12 15.24 -9.13
CA TRP A 6 -8.69 14.69 -7.85
C TRP A 6 -9.63 15.19 -6.75
N SER A 7 -10.50 14.33 -6.22
CA SER A 7 -11.35 14.68 -5.10
C SER A 7 -10.53 14.78 -3.80
N ARG A 8 -10.61 15.95 -3.18
CA ARG A 8 -9.96 16.29 -1.91
C ARG A 8 -10.58 15.49 -0.77
N ARG A 9 -9.80 14.54 -0.21
CA ARG A 9 -9.67 14.19 1.23
C ARG A 9 -9.05 12.79 1.32
N ARG A 10 -7.73 12.72 1.22
CA ARG A 10 -6.94 11.57 1.69
C ARG A 10 -5.79 12.13 2.51
N SER A 11 -5.79 11.85 3.81
CA SER A 11 -4.78 12.33 4.74
C SER A 11 -3.44 11.67 4.41
N ILE A 12 -2.42 12.48 4.13
CA ILE A 12 -1.03 12.03 3.95
C ILE A 12 -0.38 12.05 5.33
N ALA A 13 0.10 10.91 5.81
CA ALA A 13 0.88 10.83 7.04
C ALA A 13 2.37 10.72 6.70
N ALA A 14 3.18 11.67 7.18
CA ALA A 14 4.63 11.68 6.99
C ALA A 14 5.35 11.27 8.29
N TRP A 15 6.33 10.36 8.18
CA TRP A 15 7.16 9.92 9.29
C TRP A 15 8.59 10.44 9.11
N SER A 16 9.05 11.29 10.05
CA SER A 16 10.42 11.86 10.09
C SER A 16 11.18 11.36 11.30
N THR A 17 12.48 11.03 11.12
CA THR A 17 13.39 10.68 12.22
C THR A 17 13.93 11.90 12.99
N ARG A 18 13.67 13.13 12.52
CA ARG A 18 14.15 14.37 13.13
C ARG A 18 12.99 15.15 13.72
N GLY A 19 12.92 15.18 15.05
CA GLY A 19 12.19 16.21 15.79
C GLY A 19 10.91 15.76 16.48
N TRP A 20 11.05 15.04 17.60
CA TRP A 20 10.04 15.08 18.67
C TRP A 20 10.74 15.31 20.00
N ARG A 21 10.76 16.58 20.45
CA ARG A 21 10.93 16.92 21.86
C ARG A 21 9.59 16.62 22.54
N GLN A 22 9.34 15.36 22.87
CA GLN A 22 8.25 14.97 23.77
C GLN A 22 8.74 14.00 24.83
N ARG A 23 8.26 14.29 26.04
CA ARG A 23 8.53 13.75 27.37
C ARG A 23 8.85 12.25 27.35
N ARG A 24 10.02 11.88 27.88
CA ARG A 24 10.41 10.48 28.11
C ARG A 24 9.39 9.83 29.03
N ARG A 25 8.55 8.93 28.52
CA ARG A 25 7.98 7.84 29.32
C ARG A 25 8.91 6.64 29.19
N THR A 26 9.36 6.16 30.33
CA THR A 26 10.22 4.99 30.50
C THR A 26 9.41 3.73 30.19
N GLY A 27 9.99 2.81 29.41
CA GLY A 27 9.45 1.46 29.19
C GLY A 27 9.51 0.95 27.74
N SER A 28 10.48 0.06 27.48
CA SER A 28 10.63 -0.85 26.33
C SER A 28 10.93 -0.30 24.92
N THR A 29 12.20 -0.48 24.53
CA THR A 29 12.78 -0.74 23.18
C THR A 29 12.25 -0.01 21.92
N ARG A 30 13.17 0.56 21.13
CA ARG A 30 12.94 1.34 19.87
C ARG A 30 11.95 0.73 18.85
N LYS A 31 11.71 -0.59 18.87
CA LYS A 31 10.75 -1.27 17.97
C LYS A 31 9.29 -0.87 18.25
N ASN A 32 8.97 -0.46 19.48
CA ASN A 32 7.58 -0.21 19.87
C ASN A 32 7.00 1.08 19.25
N ARG A 33 7.82 2.11 19.02
CA ARG A 33 7.31 3.42 18.55
C ARG A 33 6.71 3.41 17.15
N LEU A 34 7.23 2.57 16.24
CA LEU A 34 6.67 2.45 14.89
C LEU A 34 5.31 1.75 14.94
N ALA A 35 5.22 0.69 15.74
CA ALA A 35 3.99 -0.07 15.93
C ALA A 35 2.89 0.78 16.57
N ASP A 36 3.23 1.54 17.61
CA ASP A 36 2.31 2.46 18.27
C ASP A 36 1.79 3.51 17.28
N TRP A 37 2.69 4.10 16.49
CA TRP A 37 2.32 5.10 15.48
C TRP A 37 1.41 4.51 14.39
N LEU A 38 1.71 3.32 13.87
CA LEU A 38 0.89 2.69 12.82
C LEU A 38 -0.53 2.40 13.30
N GLN A 39 -0.71 2.06 14.58
CA GLN A 39 -2.03 1.82 15.15
C GLN A 39 -2.85 3.11 15.36
N THR A 40 -2.19 4.26 15.50
CA THR A 40 -2.87 5.56 15.63
C THR A 40 -3.39 6.12 14.29
N LEU A 41 -2.98 5.54 13.16
CA LEU A 41 -3.36 6.04 11.85
C LEU A 41 -4.81 5.66 11.50
N PRO A 42 -5.60 6.59 10.94
CA PRO A 42 -6.93 6.29 10.42
C PRO A 42 -6.88 5.23 9.31
N PRO A 43 -7.94 4.43 9.12
CA PRO A 43 -8.07 3.56 7.95
C PRO A 43 -7.96 4.35 6.64
N GLN A 44 -7.45 3.71 5.60
CA GLN A 44 -7.22 4.29 4.27
C GLN A 44 -6.15 5.39 4.23
N THR A 45 -5.21 5.38 5.19
CA THR A 45 -4.06 6.29 5.19
C THR A 45 -2.98 5.80 4.22
N GLY A 46 -2.44 6.72 3.42
CA GLY A 46 -1.28 6.49 2.56
C GLY A 46 0.01 6.94 3.24
N ILE A 47 1.01 6.06 3.29
CA ILE A 47 2.33 6.31 3.86
C ILE A 47 3.33 6.40 2.71
N ILE A 48 4.04 7.54 2.64
CA ILE A 48 5.18 7.73 1.73
C ILE A 48 6.46 7.53 2.54
N ALA A 49 7.24 6.52 2.19
CA ALA A 49 8.52 6.25 2.82
C ALA A 49 9.66 6.94 2.07
N VAL A 50 10.63 7.47 2.82
CA VAL A 50 11.80 8.15 2.26
C VAL A 50 12.79 7.23 1.55
N THR A 51 12.68 5.92 1.70
CA THR A 51 13.43 4.90 0.95
C THR A 51 12.63 3.61 0.90
N ASP A 52 12.93 2.73 -0.05
CA ASP A 52 12.31 1.40 -0.13
C ASP A 52 12.67 0.54 1.09
N ALA A 53 13.86 0.72 1.66
CA ALA A 53 14.25 0.08 2.92
C ALA A 53 13.37 0.51 4.11
N ARG A 54 13.01 1.80 4.19
CA ARG A 54 12.08 2.31 5.22
C ARG A 54 10.66 1.82 4.98
N ALA A 55 10.22 1.75 3.72
CA ALA A 55 8.92 1.17 3.39
C ALA A 55 8.82 -0.29 3.82
N ARG A 56 9.87 -1.09 3.59
CA ARG A 56 9.93 -2.49 4.07
C ARG A 56 9.79 -2.60 5.58
N HIS A 57 10.46 -1.72 6.34
CA HIS A 57 10.33 -1.72 7.79
C HIS A 57 8.88 -1.44 8.23
N VAL A 58 8.16 -0.56 7.52
CA VAL A 58 6.73 -0.33 7.74
C VAL A 58 5.91 -1.59 7.39
N LEU A 59 6.14 -2.20 6.23
CA LEU A 59 5.43 -3.41 5.81
C LEU A 59 5.63 -4.58 6.80
N GLN A 60 6.86 -4.77 7.29
CA GLN A 60 7.17 -5.77 8.32
C GLN A 60 6.43 -5.50 9.62
N ALA A 61 6.36 -4.23 10.05
CA ALA A 61 5.59 -3.86 11.24
C ALA A 61 4.08 -4.07 11.04
N CYS A 62 3.54 -3.77 9.85
CA CYS A 62 2.15 -4.07 9.52
C CYS A 62 1.87 -5.58 9.55
N GLU A 63 2.79 -6.41 9.05
CA GLU A 63 2.65 -7.87 9.09
C GLU A 63 2.64 -8.41 10.53
N LEU A 64 3.54 -7.92 11.39
CA LEU A 64 3.60 -8.28 12.81
C LEU A 64 2.35 -7.83 13.60
N LEU A 65 1.73 -6.72 13.19
CA LEU A 65 0.52 -6.17 13.83
C LEU A 65 -0.78 -6.64 13.16
N HIS A 66 -0.69 -7.55 12.17
CA HIS A 66 -1.82 -8.01 11.36
C HIS A 66 -2.64 -6.86 10.73
N ILE A 67 -1.98 -5.76 10.37
CA ILE A 67 -2.59 -4.63 9.66
C ILE A 67 -2.64 -4.96 8.16
N PRO A 68 -3.83 -5.01 7.54
CA PRO A 68 -3.94 -5.37 6.13
C PRO A 68 -3.45 -4.22 5.24
N VAL A 69 -2.62 -4.59 4.25
CA VAL A 69 -2.04 -3.71 3.24
C VAL A 69 -2.35 -4.31 1.87
N PRO A 70 -3.02 -3.58 0.96
CA PRO A 70 -3.29 -2.13 1.00
C PRO A 70 -4.61 -1.71 1.66
N GLU A 71 -5.43 -2.65 2.16
CA GLU A 71 -6.84 -2.41 2.50
C GLU A 71 -7.03 -1.41 3.65
N LYS A 72 -6.21 -1.49 4.70
CA LYS A 72 -6.26 -0.53 5.83
C LYS A 72 -5.22 0.57 5.69
N LEU A 73 -4.00 0.25 5.29
CA LEU A 73 -2.92 1.22 5.05
C LEU A 73 -2.27 0.96 3.70
N CYS A 74 -1.95 2.03 2.97
CA CYS A 74 -1.18 1.95 1.72
C CYS A 74 0.26 2.42 1.99
N VAL A 75 1.25 1.77 1.37
CA VAL A 75 2.67 2.12 1.54
C VAL A 75 3.32 2.28 0.16
N ILE A 76 4.01 3.40 -0.07
CA ILE A 76 4.78 3.67 -1.28
C ILE A 76 6.22 4.05 -0.93
N GLY A 77 7.19 3.47 -1.62
CA GLY A 77 8.61 3.80 -1.56
C GLY A 77 9.05 4.79 -2.65
N ILE A 78 10.34 5.09 -2.74
CA ILE A 78 10.88 6.07 -3.70
C ILE A 78 12.11 5.63 -4.52
N ASP A 79 12.64 4.42 -4.33
CA ASP A 79 13.90 3.99 -4.97
C ASP A 79 13.70 2.96 -6.09
N ASN A 80 12.56 2.27 -6.11
CA ASN A 80 12.26 1.12 -6.96
C ASN A 80 13.38 0.06 -6.94
N GLU A 81 13.82 -0.31 -5.75
CA GLU A 81 14.94 -1.24 -5.55
C GLU A 81 14.51 -2.67 -5.92
N GLU A 82 15.12 -3.28 -6.95
CA GLU A 82 14.68 -4.57 -7.49
C GLU A 82 14.71 -5.73 -6.48
N LEU A 83 15.72 -5.76 -5.61
CA LEU A 83 15.88 -6.79 -4.57
C LEU A 83 14.71 -6.77 -3.58
N THR A 84 14.11 -5.61 -3.33
CA THR A 84 12.99 -5.47 -2.38
C THR A 84 11.70 -6.14 -2.85
N ARG A 85 11.61 -6.48 -4.13
CA ARG A 85 10.44 -7.16 -4.70
C ARG A 85 10.21 -8.55 -4.10
N TYR A 86 11.29 -9.27 -3.76
CA TYR A 86 11.22 -10.68 -3.39
C TYR A 86 11.33 -10.94 -1.89
N LEU A 87 11.65 -9.91 -1.09
CA LEU A 87 11.93 -10.04 0.34
C LEU A 87 10.73 -9.73 1.24
N SER A 88 9.59 -9.36 0.66
CA SER A 88 8.35 -9.01 1.37
C SER A 88 7.17 -9.75 0.77
N ARG A 89 6.26 -10.25 1.62
CA ARG A 89 5.01 -10.88 1.20
C ARG A 89 4.12 -9.95 0.37
N VAL A 90 4.21 -8.64 0.65
CA VAL A 90 3.52 -7.59 -0.11
C VAL A 90 4.52 -6.88 -1.00
N ALA A 91 4.31 -6.96 -2.32
CA ALA A 91 5.15 -6.27 -3.30
C ALA A 91 5.00 -4.74 -3.17
N LEU A 92 6.13 -4.05 -2.95
CA LEU A 92 6.19 -2.62 -2.67
C LEU A 92 6.05 -1.76 -3.93
N SER A 93 5.03 -0.91 -4.00
CA SER A 93 4.95 0.19 -4.97
C SER A 93 6.02 1.22 -4.68
N SER A 94 6.67 1.76 -5.71
CA SER A 94 7.77 2.70 -5.51
C SER A 94 7.96 3.64 -6.69
N VAL A 95 8.51 4.83 -6.45
CA VAL A 95 8.90 5.77 -7.51
C VAL A 95 10.20 5.29 -8.16
N ALA A 96 10.19 5.07 -9.47
CA ALA A 96 11.42 4.84 -10.22
C ALA A 96 12.10 6.18 -10.49
N GLN A 97 13.24 6.39 -9.85
CA GLN A 97 14.04 7.59 -10.06
C GLN A 97 14.77 7.56 -11.41
N GLY A 98 15.08 8.73 -11.95
CA GLY A 98 15.92 8.88 -13.14
C GLY A 98 17.41 8.65 -12.88
N THR A 99 17.80 7.70 -12.03
CA THR A 99 19.18 7.50 -11.55
C THR A 99 20.19 7.26 -12.67
N ARG A 100 19.81 6.46 -13.69
CA ARG A 100 20.65 6.27 -14.88
C ARG A 100 20.91 7.57 -15.63
N GLN A 101 19.87 8.40 -15.79
CA GLN A 101 20.00 9.70 -16.44
C GLN A 101 20.81 10.68 -15.58
N MET A 102 20.61 10.66 -14.25
CA MET A 102 21.44 11.44 -13.31
C MET A 102 22.93 11.09 -13.47
N GLY A 103 23.27 9.79 -13.44
CA GLY A 103 24.65 9.34 -13.61
C GLY A 103 25.24 9.71 -14.98
N TYR A 104 24.47 9.56 -16.04
CA TYR A 104 24.89 9.96 -17.39
C TYR A 104 25.19 11.46 -17.49
N GLN A 105 24.31 12.32 -16.97
CA GLN A 105 24.52 13.77 -16.98
C GLN A 105 25.71 14.16 -16.09
N ALA A 106 25.88 13.51 -14.94
CA ALA A 106 27.02 13.73 -14.06
C ALA A 106 28.35 13.37 -14.75
N ALA A 107 28.43 12.21 -15.42
CA ALA A 107 29.61 11.81 -16.17
C ALA A 107 29.91 12.76 -17.34
N LYS A 108 28.87 13.19 -18.07
CA LYS A 108 28.99 14.17 -19.15
C LYS A 108 29.53 15.52 -18.63
N LEU A 109 29.02 15.99 -17.49
CA LEU A 109 29.49 17.22 -16.87
C LEU A 109 30.95 17.09 -16.41
N LEU A 110 31.30 15.98 -15.77
CA LEU A 110 32.66 15.70 -15.34
C LEU A 110 33.64 15.66 -16.53
N HIS A 111 33.27 15.04 -17.64
CA HIS A 111 34.12 14.99 -18.83
C HIS A 111 34.47 16.40 -19.36
N ARG A 112 33.49 17.31 -19.38
CA ARG A 112 33.70 18.71 -19.80
C ARG A 112 34.62 19.46 -18.84
N LEU A 113 34.47 19.23 -17.53
CA LEU A 113 35.36 19.81 -16.52
C LEU A 113 36.80 19.30 -16.66
N LEU A 114 36.98 18.02 -16.99
CA LEU A 114 38.31 17.44 -17.25
C LEU A 114 38.97 18.05 -18.51
N ASN A 115 38.18 18.54 -19.46
CA ASN A 115 38.66 19.27 -20.64
C ASN A 115 38.89 20.77 -20.37
N ASN A 116 38.94 21.20 -19.09
CA ASN A 116 39.11 22.59 -18.66
C ASN A 116 38.04 23.57 -19.20
N GLU A 117 36.83 23.08 -19.51
CA GLU A 117 35.73 23.97 -19.85
C GLU A 117 35.30 24.80 -18.62
N ALA A 118 35.25 26.13 -18.77
CA ALA A 118 34.69 27.01 -17.75
C ALA A 118 33.15 26.87 -17.74
N LEU A 119 32.63 26.15 -16.75
CA LEU A 119 31.19 25.93 -16.60
C LEU A 119 30.62 26.70 -15.40
N PRO A 120 29.49 27.41 -15.56
CA PRO A 120 28.80 27.99 -14.42
C PRO A 120 28.26 26.88 -13.51
N LEU A 121 28.15 27.17 -12.21
CA LEU A 121 27.60 26.23 -11.25
C LEU A 121 26.11 26.03 -11.50
N GLN A 122 25.77 24.98 -12.25
CA GLN A 122 24.40 24.70 -12.67
C GLN A 122 23.81 23.53 -11.86
N ARG A 123 22.65 23.77 -11.23
CA ARG A 123 21.86 22.70 -10.60
C ARG A 123 20.93 22.10 -11.65
N GLN A 124 21.22 20.86 -12.05
CA GLN A 124 20.39 20.13 -13.00
C GLN A 124 19.44 19.19 -12.26
N LEU A 125 18.13 19.43 -12.34
CA LEU A 125 17.11 18.55 -11.79
C LEU A 125 16.75 17.48 -12.81
N ILE A 126 16.87 16.21 -12.43
CA ILE A 126 16.41 15.08 -13.24
C ILE A 126 15.08 14.59 -12.65
N PRO A 127 13.99 14.61 -13.42
CA PRO A 127 12.69 14.19 -12.92
C PRO A 127 12.66 12.67 -12.66
N PRO A 128 11.78 12.18 -11.77
CA PRO A 128 11.51 10.75 -11.66
C PRO A 128 10.91 10.22 -12.97
N MET A 129 11.15 8.94 -13.27
CA MET A 129 10.70 8.33 -14.52
C MET A 129 9.20 8.01 -14.48
N ARG A 130 8.76 7.35 -13.41
CA ARG A 130 7.37 6.92 -13.20
C ARG A 130 7.15 6.42 -11.78
N VAL A 131 5.90 6.28 -11.40
CA VAL A 131 5.51 5.44 -10.27
C VAL A 131 5.36 4.01 -10.75
N VAL A 132 5.98 3.07 -10.05
CA VAL A 132 5.81 1.63 -10.28
C VAL A 132 4.79 1.11 -9.28
N GLU A 133 3.55 0.95 -9.74
CA GLU A 133 2.46 0.44 -8.94
C GLU A 133 2.62 -1.08 -8.71
N ARG A 134 2.41 -1.50 -7.45
CA ARG A 134 2.39 -2.90 -6.99
C ARG A 134 1.34 -3.06 -5.89
N ARG A 135 1.35 -4.23 -5.24
CA ARG A 135 0.34 -4.65 -4.26
C ARG A 135 0.21 -3.72 -3.06
N SER A 136 1.27 -3.04 -2.62
CA SER A 136 1.23 -2.19 -1.41
C SER A 136 0.41 -0.89 -1.56
N THR A 137 0.03 -0.52 -2.78
CA THR A 137 -0.90 0.60 -3.05
C THR A 137 -2.12 0.19 -3.89
N GLY A 138 -2.11 -1.01 -4.47
CA GLY A 138 -3.17 -1.52 -5.33
C GLY A 138 -4.42 -1.91 -4.53
N LEU A 139 -5.22 -0.93 -4.12
CA LEU A 139 -6.55 -1.20 -3.59
C LEU A 139 -7.36 -1.93 -4.66
N PRO A 140 -8.04 -3.06 -4.36
CA PRO A 140 -9.08 -3.52 -5.25
C PRO A 140 -10.06 -2.35 -5.37
N VAL A 141 -10.25 -1.86 -6.59
CA VAL A 141 -11.33 -0.93 -6.89
C VAL A 141 -12.59 -1.68 -6.52
N VAL A 142 -13.09 -1.48 -5.31
CA VAL A 142 -14.51 -1.66 -5.03
C VAL A 142 -15.14 -0.64 -5.96
N LYS A 143 -15.49 -1.08 -7.17
CA LYS A 143 -16.58 -0.48 -7.92
C LYS A 143 -17.70 -0.51 -6.90
N ARG A 144 -17.92 0.59 -6.17
CA ARG A 144 -19.18 0.77 -5.46
C ARG A 144 -20.19 0.61 -6.56
N SER A 145 -20.78 -0.57 -6.58
CA SER A 145 -21.84 -0.88 -7.50
C SER A 145 -22.86 0.21 -7.27
N LEU A 146 -23.07 1.09 -8.25
CA LEU A 146 -24.29 1.88 -8.36
C LEU A 146 -25.47 0.97 -8.77
N ARG A 147 -25.40 -0.32 -8.45
CA ARG A 147 -26.41 -1.34 -8.63
C ARG A 147 -26.37 -2.20 -7.39
N ASP A 148 -27.18 -1.86 -6.39
CA ASP A 148 -27.83 -2.83 -5.51
C ASP A 148 -28.85 -2.12 -4.64
N THR A 149 -29.94 -1.72 -5.31
CA THR A 149 -31.27 -1.62 -4.71
C THR A 149 -32.10 -2.86 -5.10
N GLY A 150 -31.47 -4.03 -5.28
CA GLY A 150 -32.12 -5.19 -5.93
C GLY A 150 -31.93 -6.57 -5.30
N ASP A 151 -30.76 -6.92 -4.73
CA ASP A 151 -30.43 -8.35 -4.52
C ASP A 151 -30.37 -8.79 -3.05
N ALA A 152 -31.37 -8.39 -2.25
CA ALA A 152 -31.52 -8.83 -0.85
C ALA A 152 -32.42 -10.07 -0.66
N LEU A 153 -32.60 -10.93 -1.67
CA LEU A 153 -33.52 -12.08 -1.55
C LEU A 153 -32.94 -13.47 -1.82
N HIS A 154 -31.64 -13.64 -2.09
CA HIS A 154 -31.13 -14.96 -2.52
C HIS A 154 -30.28 -15.76 -1.50
N SER A 155 -30.09 -15.29 -0.27
CA SER A 155 -29.28 -16.01 0.73
C SER A 155 -30.07 -16.72 1.84
N GLN A 156 -31.40 -16.57 1.92
CA GLN A 156 -32.20 -17.30 2.92
C GLN A 156 -32.55 -18.74 2.52
N GLN A 157 -32.27 -19.18 1.29
CA GLN A 157 -32.71 -20.50 0.82
C GLN A 157 -31.71 -21.66 1.12
N CYS A 158 -30.50 -21.35 1.60
CA CYS A 158 -29.49 -22.38 1.88
C CYS A 158 -29.50 -22.90 3.34
N LEU A 159 -30.18 -22.22 4.28
CA LEU A 159 -30.20 -22.61 5.70
C LEU A 159 -31.47 -23.36 6.16
N GLN A 160 -32.45 -23.58 5.27
CA GLN A 160 -33.67 -24.35 5.60
C GLN A 160 -33.66 -25.82 5.14
N ARG A 161 -32.57 -26.31 4.53
CA ARG A 161 -32.48 -27.71 4.04
C ARG A 161 -31.89 -28.72 5.04
N HIS A 162 -31.61 -28.34 6.29
CA HIS A 162 -31.04 -29.25 7.29
C HIS A 162 -31.88 -29.51 8.55
N GLN A 163 -33.17 -29.15 8.55
CA GLN A 163 -34.10 -29.59 9.59
C GLN A 163 -35.39 -30.12 8.95
N GLY A 164 -35.52 -31.45 8.86
CA GLY A 164 -36.76 -32.09 8.40
C GLY A 164 -36.55 -33.48 7.82
N GLY A 165 -36.32 -34.48 8.69
CA GLY A 165 -36.15 -35.88 8.28
C GLY A 165 -36.48 -36.88 9.37
N THR A 166 -37.50 -36.62 10.19
CA THR A 166 -38.11 -37.64 11.06
C THR A 166 -39.20 -38.38 10.28
N GLY A 167 -39.13 -39.70 10.32
CA GLY A 167 -39.94 -40.61 9.50
C GLY A 167 -41.42 -40.63 9.84
N ALA A 168 -42.23 -40.75 8.80
CA ALA A 168 -43.59 -41.31 8.86
C ALA A 168 -44.02 -41.74 7.44
N ARG A 169 -43.74 -42.99 7.04
CA ARG A 169 -44.39 -43.60 5.85
C ARG A 169 -45.71 -44.24 6.29
N ARG A 170 -46.82 -43.67 5.85
CA ARG A 170 -48.16 -44.27 5.90
C ARG A 170 -48.43 -45.08 4.63
N ARG A 171 -48.99 -46.27 4.84
CA ARG A 171 -50.09 -46.95 4.13
C ARG A 171 -50.01 -47.04 2.59
N GLY A 172 -49.68 -48.24 2.12
CA GLY A 172 -50.18 -48.77 0.84
C GLY A 172 -51.55 -49.40 1.05
N HIS A 173 -52.49 -49.08 0.16
CA HIS A 173 -53.84 -49.60 0.08
C HIS A 173 -53.88 -50.51 -1.15
N LEU A 174 -54.41 -51.73 -1.05
CA LEU A 174 -55.04 -52.45 -2.16
C LEU A 174 -55.81 -53.66 -1.60
N SER A 175 -57.11 -53.64 -1.87
CA SER A 175 -58.08 -54.69 -1.62
C SER A 175 -58.18 -55.61 -2.84
N LEU A 176 -58.66 -56.83 -2.57
CA LEU A 176 -59.00 -57.98 -3.45
C LEU A 176 -57.85 -58.93 -3.78
#